data_AF-A0A3A8PKJ5-F1
#
_entry.id   AF-A0A3A8PKJ5-F1
#
_cell.length_a   1.000
_cell.length_b   1.000
_cell.length_c   1.000
_cell.angle_alpha   90.00
_cell.angle_beta   90.00
_cell.angle_gamma   90.00
#
_symmetry.space_group_name_H-M   'P 1'
#
loop_
_entity.id
_entity.type
_entity.pdbx_description
1 polymer ?
#
loop_
_entity_poly.entity_id
_entity_poly.type
_entity_poly.pdbx_seq_one_letter_code
_entity_poly.pdbx_strand_id
1 'polypeptide(L)'
;MRERIIAAAVACDYAALAKLADEKGQSVRFSFGPDEDPAVYWRSVEEHETTPQPVMALLVQVLNLPFYEQDNLILWPTAFREGATDADFRALKDLYPPGELQAMRKEKTYLGLRVGISLEGDWQLAVAGD
;
A
#
# COMPACT_ATOMS: atom_id res chain seq x y z
N MET A 1 -8.66 -4.66 10.56
CA MET A 1 -8.13 -4.93 9.21
C MET A 1 -6.63 -4.70 9.12
N ARG A 2 -6.12 -3.48 9.36
CA ARG A 2 -4.67 -3.14 9.34
C ARG A 2 -3.76 -4.21 9.97
N GLU A 3 -4.01 -4.57 11.23
CA GLU A 3 -3.20 -5.57 11.95
C GLU A 3 -3.24 -6.96 11.31
N ARG A 4 -4.38 -7.35 10.72
CA ARG A 4 -4.56 -8.64 10.05
C ARG A 4 -3.77 -8.68 8.74
N ILE A 5 -3.77 -7.59 7.98
CA ILE A 5 -2.96 -7.43 6.77
C ILE A 5 -1.48 -7.50 7.13
N ILE A 6 -1.03 -6.75 8.16
CA ILE A 6 0.36 -6.78 8.63
C ILE A 6 0.75 -8.20 9.05
N ALA A 7 -0.07 -8.88 9.83
CA ALA A 7 0.22 -10.25 10.29
C ALA A 7 0.38 -11.24 9.14
N ALA A 8 -0.52 -11.18 8.14
CA ALA A 8 -0.44 -12.03 6.96
C ALA A 8 0.81 -11.71 6.11
N ALA A 9 1.12 -10.43 5.91
CA ALA A 9 2.30 -10.01 5.16
C ALA A 9 3.62 -10.40 5.86
N VAL A 10 3.71 -10.26 7.18
CA VAL A 10 4.87 -10.71 7.97
C VAL A 10 5.07 -12.24 7.88
N ALA A 11 3.97 -12.99 7.79
CA ALA A 11 4.00 -14.44 7.61
C ALA A 11 4.25 -14.88 6.15
N CYS A 12 4.35 -13.93 5.21
CA CYS A 12 4.31 -14.19 3.77
C CYS A 12 3.11 -15.07 3.37
N ASP A 13 1.96 -14.91 4.03
CA ASP A 13 0.74 -15.67 3.79
C ASP A 13 -0.12 -14.97 2.73
N TYR A 14 0.28 -15.18 1.48
CA TYR A 14 -0.41 -14.67 0.30
C TYR A 14 -1.88 -15.08 0.24
N ALA A 15 -2.20 -16.32 0.65
CA ALA A 15 -3.58 -16.83 0.62
C ALA A 15 -4.45 -16.12 1.65
N ALA A 16 -3.93 -15.87 2.85
CA ALA A 16 -4.63 -15.05 3.84
C ALA A 16 -4.83 -13.62 3.34
N LEU A 17 -3.84 -13.01 2.69
CA LEU A 17 -3.99 -11.66 2.12
C LEU A 17 -5.09 -11.60 1.04
N ALA A 18 -5.13 -12.56 0.12
CA ALA A 18 -6.20 -12.64 -0.89
C ALA A 18 -7.58 -12.78 -0.24
N LYS A 19 -7.69 -13.59 0.82
CA LYS A 19 -8.95 -13.71 1.58
C LYS A 19 -9.35 -12.41 2.27
N LEU A 20 -8.39 -11.66 2.82
CA LEU A 20 -8.64 -10.36 3.43
C LEU A 20 -9.08 -9.31 2.39
N ALA A 21 -8.51 -9.37 1.19
CA ALA A 21 -8.80 -8.46 0.08
C ALA A 21 -10.21 -8.64 -0.49
N ASP A 22 -10.88 -9.76 -0.24
CA ASP A 22 -12.25 -10.06 -0.71
C ASP A 22 -13.24 -10.36 0.43
N GLU A 23 -12.87 -10.07 1.69
CA GLU A 23 -13.61 -10.54 2.87
C GLU A 23 -15.07 -10.05 2.93
N LYS A 24 -15.36 -8.89 2.34
CA LYS A 24 -16.70 -8.30 2.31
C LYS A 24 -17.38 -8.40 0.94
N GLY A 25 -16.78 -9.13 -0.01
CA GLY A 25 -17.28 -9.24 -1.39
C GLY A 25 -17.16 -7.95 -2.20
N GLN A 26 -16.39 -6.97 -1.70
CA GLN A 26 -15.90 -5.83 -2.46
C GLN A 26 -14.40 -6.02 -2.60
N SER A 27 -13.98 -6.61 -3.72
CA SER A 27 -12.57 -6.89 -3.95
C SER A 27 -11.75 -5.59 -3.91
N VAL A 28 -10.60 -5.64 -3.25
CA VAL A 28 -9.61 -4.54 -3.23
C VAL A 28 -9.38 -4.01 -4.64
N ARG A 29 -9.35 -2.68 -4.77
CA ARG A 29 -8.91 -2.04 -6.01
C ARG A 29 -7.39 -2.11 -6.12
N PHE A 30 -6.92 -2.73 -7.20
CA PHE A 30 -5.52 -2.76 -7.63
C PHE A 30 -5.29 -1.79 -8.78
N SER A 31 -4.05 -1.31 -8.95
CA SER A 31 -3.69 -0.46 -10.10
C SER A 31 -3.85 -1.17 -11.46
N PHE A 32 -3.93 -2.51 -11.50
CA PHE A 32 -3.72 -3.29 -12.73
C PHE A 32 -4.90 -4.16 -13.20
N GLY A 33 -6.02 -4.20 -12.46
CA GLY A 33 -7.27 -4.82 -12.92
C GLY A 33 -8.07 -5.52 -11.81
N PRO A 34 -9.41 -5.60 -11.93
CA PRO A 34 -10.29 -6.22 -10.92
C PRO A 34 -10.35 -7.76 -10.97
N ASP A 35 -9.77 -8.41 -11.99
CA ASP A 35 -10.02 -9.83 -12.31
C ASP A 35 -8.85 -10.78 -11.97
N GLU A 36 -7.77 -10.29 -11.34
CA GLU A 36 -6.59 -11.10 -11.00
C GLU A 36 -6.53 -11.42 -9.50
N ASP A 37 -6.22 -12.67 -9.15
CA ASP A 37 -6.04 -13.09 -7.74
C ASP A 37 -4.88 -12.29 -7.12
N PRO A 38 -5.13 -11.50 -6.06
CA PRO A 38 -4.11 -10.66 -5.42
C PRO A 38 -2.88 -11.46 -4.97
N ALA A 39 -3.08 -12.70 -4.50
CA ALA A 39 -1.99 -13.59 -4.08
C ALA A 39 -1.09 -13.95 -5.26
N VAL A 40 -1.69 -14.27 -6.41
CA VAL A 40 -0.96 -14.63 -7.63
C VAL A 40 -0.20 -13.42 -8.16
N TYR A 41 -0.84 -12.26 -8.20
CA TYR A 41 -0.22 -11.02 -8.67
C TYR A 41 0.97 -10.62 -7.80
N TRP A 42 0.80 -10.45 -6.49
CA TRP A 42 1.88 -9.99 -5.61
C TRP A 42 3.06 -10.95 -5.56
N ARG A 43 2.77 -12.26 -5.61
CA ARG A 43 3.82 -13.27 -5.71
C ARG A 43 4.56 -13.19 -7.04
N SER A 44 3.85 -12.97 -8.14
CA SER A 44 4.46 -12.77 -9.46
C SER A 44 5.37 -11.54 -9.50
N VAL A 45 4.97 -10.42 -8.87
CA VAL A 45 5.79 -9.21 -8.76
C VAL A 45 7.09 -9.48 -7.99
N GLU A 46 7.02 -10.24 -6.89
CA GLU A 46 8.20 -10.61 -6.10
C GLU A 46 9.13 -11.61 -6.80
N GLU A 47 8.61 -12.47 -7.68
CA GLU A 47 9.38 -13.59 -8.27
C GLU A 47 9.82 -13.35 -9.72
N HIS A 48 9.06 -12.60 -10.53
CA HIS A 48 9.17 -12.63 -11.99
C HIS A 48 9.37 -11.28 -12.68
N GLU A 49 9.20 -10.15 -11.99
CA GLU A 49 9.46 -8.85 -12.61
C GLU A 49 10.96 -8.61 -12.86
N THR A 50 11.27 -7.78 -13.88
CA THR A 50 12.66 -7.40 -14.20
C THR A 50 13.32 -6.63 -13.03
N THR A 51 12.50 -6.03 -12.16
CA THR A 51 12.93 -5.42 -10.91
C THR A 51 11.98 -5.86 -9.81
N PRO A 52 12.22 -7.05 -9.20
CA PRO A 52 11.33 -7.58 -8.18
C PRO A 52 11.19 -6.60 -7.01
N GLN A 53 9.94 -6.33 -6.63
CA GLN A 53 9.64 -5.48 -5.48
C GLN A 53 9.16 -6.34 -4.32
N PRO A 54 9.70 -6.17 -3.10
CA PRO A 54 9.30 -6.95 -1.93
C PRO A 54 7.94 -6.46 -1.41
N VAL A 55 6.87 -6.78 -2.13
CA VAL A 55 5.49 -6.33 -1.87
C VAL A 55 5.07 -6.58 -0.42
N MET A 56 5.38 -7.76 0.15
CA MET A 56 5.01 -8.09 1.53
C MET A 56 5.68 -7.12 2.53
N ALA A 57 6.98 -6.87 2.36
CA ALA A 57 7.73 -5.95 3.21
C ALA A 57 7.23 -4.51 3.02
N LEU A 58 6.97 -4.11 1.78
CA LEU A 58 6.45 -2.78 1.44
C LEU A 58 5.07 -2.54 2.07
N LEU A 59 4.19 -3.53 2.04
CA LEU A 59 2.85 -3.46 2.66
C LEU A 59 2.95 -3.27 4.17
N VAL A 60 3.85 -4.01 4.84
CA VAL A 60 4.11 -3.84 6.28
C VAL A 60 4.67 -2.45 6.57
N GLN A 61 5.65 -1.99 5.79
CA GLN A 61 6.28 -0.68 5.99
C GLN A 61 5.26 0.45 5.80
N VAL A 62 4.48 0.42 4.72
CA VAL A 62 3.45 1.44 4.42
C VAL A 62 2.37 1.46 5.50
N LEU A 63 1.86 0.31 5.91
CA LEU A 63 0.85 0.24 6.97
C LEU A 63 1.38 0.66 8.33
N ASN A 64 2.70 0.79 8.53
CA ASN A 64 3.30 1.34 9.75
C ASN A 64 3.56 2.87 9.66
N LEU A 65 3.32 3.50 8.52
CA LEU A 65 3.43 4.95 8.37
C LEU A 65 2.21 5.68 8.98
N PRO A 66 2.31 7.01 9.16
CA PRO A 66 1.16 7.84 9.47
C PRO A 66 0.05 7.70 8.42
N PHE A 67 -1.20 7.79 8.87
CA PHE A 67 -2.39 7.74 8.04
C PHE A 67 -3.23 9.01 8.17
N TYR A 68 -4.19 9.16 7.26
CA TYR A 68 -5.22 10.18 7.33
C TYR A 68 -6.59 9.58 6.98
N GLU A 69 -7.65 10.25 7.42
CA GLU A 69 -9.01 9.87 7.07
C GLU A 69 -9.55 10.78 5.96
N GLN A 70 -10.20 10.19 4.96
CA GLN A 70 -10.88 10.89 3.88
C GLN A 70 -11.99 10.01 3.31
N ASP A 71 -13.17 10.57 3.05
CA ASP A 71 -14.28 9.89 2.36
C ASP A 71 -14.62 8.49 2.93
N ASN A 72 -14.67 8.36 4.27
CA ASN A 72 -14.94 7.10 4.99
C ASN A 72 -13.84 6.01 4.83
N LEU A 73 -12.64 6.41 4.40
CA LEU A 73 -11.44 5.58 4.32
C LEU A 73 -10.35 6.08 5.26
N ILE A 74 -9.60 5.14 5.82
CA ILE A 74 -8.29 5.36 6.45
C ILE A 74 -7.23 5.05 5.40
N LEU A 75 -6.40 6.04 5.07
CA LEU A 75 -5.46 5.99 3.94
C LEU A 75 -4.01 6.12 4.41
N TRP A 76 -3.15 5.28 3.84
CA TRP A 76 -1.71 5.29 4.02
C TRP A 76 -0.98 5.56 2.70
N PRO A 77 0.15 6.29 2.72
CA PRO A 77 0.63 7.15 3.81
C PRO A 77 0.04 8.57 3.74
N THR A 78 0.23 9.39 4.79
CA THR A 78 -0.11 10.84 4.73
C THR A 78 0.55 11.60 3.61
N ALA A 79 1.68 11.12 3.08
CA ALA A 79 2.36 11.71 1.92
C ALA A 79 1.53 11.65 0.63
N PHE A 80 0.53 10.76 0.55
CA PHE A 80 -0.42 10.71 -0.58
C PHE A 80 -1.53 11.77 -0.48
N ARG A 81 -1.79 12.32 0.70
CA ARG A 81 -2.87 13.29 0.90
C ARG A 81 -2.62 14.56 0.09
N GLU A 82 -3.69 15.14 -0.45
CA GLU A 82 -3.63 16.51 -1.00
C GLU A 82 -3.05 17.49 0.05
N GLY A 83 -2.10 18.32 -0.40
CA GLY A 83 -1.41 19.25 0.50
C GLY A 83 -0.44 18.58 1.49
N ALA A 84 0.05 17.38 1.20
CA ALA A 84 1.12 16.74 1.96
C ALA A 84 2.30 17.70 2.24
N THR A 85 2.79 17.65 3.47
CA THR A 85 3.85 18.52 3.98
C THR A 85 5.21 17.85 3.84
N ASP A 86 6.28 18.64 3.95
CA ASP A 86 7.64 18.08 4.04
C ASP A 86 7.81 17.08 5.19
N ALA A 87 7.02 17.20 6.26
CA ALA A 87 7.03 16.25 7.36
C ALA A 87 6.48 14.88 6.94
N ASP A 88 5.44 14.87 6.10
CA ASP A 88 4.85 13.64 5.57
C ASP A 88 5.86 12.89 4.70
N PHE A 89 6.59 13.60 3.83
CA PHE A 89 7.66 12.98 3.02
C PHE A 89 8.86 12.53 3.86
N ARG A 90 9.18 13.22 4.97
CA ARG A 90 10.26 12.78 5.89
C ARG A 90 9.93 11.45 6.59
N ALA A 91 8.66 11.12 6.79
CA ALA A 91 8.25 9.84 7.38
C ALA A 91 8.63 8.66 6.47
N LEU A 92 8.85 8.90 5.18
CA LEU A 92 9.21 7.89 4.18
C LEU A 92 10.72 7.59 4.10
N LYS A 93 11.55 8.22 4.93
CA LYS A 93 13.03 8.18 4.84
C LYS A 93 13.65 6.78 4.82
N ASP A 94 12.98 5.81 5.44
CA ASP A 94 13.46 4.43 5.57
C ASP A 94 12.87 3.53 4.48
N LEU A 95 11.99 4.07 3.63
CA LEU A 95 11.26 3.35 2.58
C LEU A 95 11.84 3.59 1.19
N TYR A 96 12.32 4.80 0.91
CA TYR A 96 12.82 5.19 -0.41
C TYR A 96 14.22 5.80 -0.31
N PRO A 97 15.04 5.68 -1.39
CA PRO A 97 16.32 6.35 -1.48
C PRO A 97 16.18 7.88 -1.32
N PRO A 98 17.17 8.58 -0.73
CA PRO A 98 17.10 10.02 -0.51
C PRO A 98 16.81 10.85 -1.78
N GLY A 99 17.33 10.43 -2.93
CA GLY A 99 17.10 11.11 -4.21
C GLY A 99 15.64 11.04 -4.68
N GLU A 100 15.01 9.89 -4.52
CA GLU A 100 13.60 9.67 -4.88
C GLU A 100 12.69 10.46 -3.95
N LEU A 101 12.97 10.44 -2.64
CA LEU A 101 12.24 11.26 -1.66
C LEU A 101 12.37 12.75 -1.92
N GLN A 102 13.55 13.20 -2.36
CA GLN A 102 13.75 14.60 -2.72
C GLN A 102 12.90 14.98 -3.94
N ALA A 103 12.80 14.10 -4.94
CA ALA A 103 11.95 14.32 -6.10
C ALA A 103 10.46 14.38 -5.71
N MET A 104 9.96 13.35 -5.02
CA MET A 104 8.57 13.30 -4.51
C MET A 104 8.21 14.53 -3.68
N ARG A 105 9.09 14.95 -2.76
CA ARG A 105 8.88 16.14 -1.93
C ARG A 105 8.84 17.42 -2.75
N LYS A 106 9.72 17.57 -3.75
CA LYS A 106 9.79 18.75 -4.61
C LYS A 106 8.53 18.90 -5.46
N GLU A 107 8.02 17.78 -5.96
CA GLU A 107 6.82 17.72 -6.80
C GLU A 107 5.53 17.64 -5.98
N LYS A 108 5.64 17.47 -4.65
CA LYS A 108 4.52 17.24 -3.73
C LYS A 108 3.60 16.12 -4.20
N THR A 109 4.20 15.07 -4.77
CA THR A 109 3.47 13.90 -5.27
C THR A 109 4.06 12.63 -4.66
N TYR A 110 3.20 11.66 -4.37
CA TYR A 110 3.59 10.36 -3.84
C TYR A 110 3.26 9.29 -4.87
N LEU A 111 4.29 8.56 -5.32
CA LEU A 111 4.18 7.54 -6.37
C LEU A 111 4.27 6.10 -5.82
N GLY A 112 4.33 5.97 -4.51
CA GLY A 112 4.51 4.68 -3.84
C GLY A 112 3.22 3.88 -3.67
N LEU A 113 3.32 2.77 -2.91
CA LEU A 113 2.18 1.95 -2.55
C LEU A 113 1.24 2.71 -1.60
N ARG A 114 -0.02 2.80 -2.01
CA ARG A 114 -1.13 3.37 -1.26
C ARG A 114 -2.00 2.24 -0.73
N VAL A 115 -2.38 2.32 0.55
CA VAL A 115 -3.27 1.35 1.18
C VAL A 115 -4.44 2.08 1.80
N GLY A 116 -5.65 1.53 1.64
CA GLY A 116 -6.86 2.14 2.13
C GLY A 116 -7.84 1.13 2.65
N ILE A 117 -8.37 1.43 3.83
CA ILE A 117 -9.25 0.57 4.60
C ILE A 117 -10.47 1.39 4.98
N SER A 118 -11.68 0.87 4.76
CA SER A 118 -12.90 1.57 5.19
C SER A 118 -12.98 1.66 6.72
N LEU A 119 -13.74 2.63 7.24
CA LEU A 119 -14.02 2.70 8.67
C LEU A 119 -14.73 1.44 9.23
N GLU A 120 -15.39 0.67 8.36
CA GLU A 120 -16.00 -0.63 8.69
C GLU A 120 -14.99 -1.78 8.74
N GLY A 121 -13.72 -1.50 8.44
CA GLY A 121 -12.65 -2.47 8.48
C GLY A 121 -12.58 -3.36 7.25
N ASP A 122 -12.99 -2.87 6.09
CA ASP A 122 -12.82 -3.55 4.81
C ASP A 122 -11.58 -3.05 4.07
N TRP A 123 -10.85 -3.94 3.39
CA TRP A 123 -9.69 -3.54 2.60
C TRP A 123 -10.17 -3.09 1.23
N GLN A 124 -9.92 -1.83 0.87
CA GLN A 124 -10.54 -1.19 -0.29
C GLN A 124 -9.54 -0.88 -1.40
N LEU A 125 -8.26 -0.65 -1.07
CA LEU A 125 -7.23 -0.35 -2.07
C LEU A 125 -5.82 -0.78 -1.65
N ALA A 126 -5.05 -1.22 -2.64
CA ALA A 126 -3.62 -1.50 -2.58
C ALA A 126 -2.98 -1.17 -3.95
N VAL A 127 -2.59 0.09 -4.13
CA VAL A 127 -2.28 0.68 -5.44
C VAL A 127 -0.87 1.28 -5.40
N ALA A 128 0.06 0.77 -6.20
CA ALA A 128 1.38 1.35 -6.42
C ALA A 128 1.45 2.07 -7.78
N GLY A 129 2.29 3.11 -7.89
CA GLY A 129 2.39 3.96 -9.08
C GLY A 129 1.21 4.94 -9.20
N ASP A 130 1.18 5.72 -10.29
CA ASP A 130 0.06 6.57 -10.72
C ASP A 130 -0.13 6.48 -12.24
#